data_AF-A0A5R9DXN7-F1
#
_entry.id   AF-A0A5R9DXN7-F1
#
_cell.length_a   1.000
_cell.length_b   1.000
_cell.length_c   1.000
_cell.angle_alpha   90.00
_cell.angle_beta   90.00
_cell.angle_gamma   90.00
#
_symmetry.space_group_name_H-M   'P 1'
#
loop_
_entity.id
_entity.type
_entity.pdbx_description
1 polymer ?
#
loop_
_entity_poly.entity_id
_entity_poly.type
_entity_poly.pdbx_seq_one_letter_code
_entity_poly.pdbx_strand_id
1 'polypeptide(L)'
;MTTAVDDPRRVVENELGAEYAGAGWWGSLYRAPGRRRWYRLIPVEEVSGEQRAELLAWQTRPRRPDLVPVLREDRGEQRQFGDRWFQIVSYETDADRSLGDALDDPEPAYRLACVAATLRAFPGWRDGIGPGLVALPADVVLAGHRPLLLPLPVWGPPSLGELFVAPERLAHLTPEAARGLPPGGRDPGVYALAVAALRCFESLPYGDSERLMQRAACSGVFGGQRGEGRLPVWMRRVRQVRAARDELAGFTGLRAAGTGAAEPGRSADVRGTAREGAGGLARPRGAGADDAEPGWLADVLDAARHSMDPVTTVRALREAGEPHRALGLAHAALVDRPGYDLLLLAADIARQDLREPLEALSLLERAALADPERVEAYEKQLSVVGGLSSAGRLRLSGAADDSIHSFAGRLRATATAAFDRLPPGRRVDHAHEMASCLIGLGELTAANAFVHEWLHDGQTLMWWRFDLMIDYAETFLGLGHLDAAGQISEQVRAGLKKVRENGQMARDEIHRHGVRLADFDLTLLAARDGETRS
;
A
#
# COMPACT_ATOMS: atom_id res chain seq x y z
N MET A 1 -18.87 25.18 -47.54
CA MET A 1 -17.82 24.26 -47.06
C MET A 1 -17.11 24.94 -45.90
N THR A 2 -17.54 24.67 -44.67
CA THR A 2 -16.86 25.13 -43.45
C THR A 2 -15.77 24.12 -43.12
N THR A 3 -14.52 24.47 -43.36
CA THR A 3 -13.36 23.76 -42.83
C THR A 3 -13.55 23.60 -41.32
N ALA A 4 -13.40 22.37 -40.82
CA ALA A 4 -13.36 22.12 -39.39
C ALA A 4 -12.34 23.09 -38.78
N VAL A 5 -12.78 23.90 -37.82
CA VAL A 5 -11.87 24.76 -37.05
C VAL A 5 -10.94 23.79 -36.33
N ASP A 6 -9.69 23.72 -36.75
CA ASP A 6 -8.67 22.94 -36.08
C ASP A 6 -8.66 23.35 -34.60
N ASP A 7 -8.56 22.36 -33.70
CA ASP A 7 -8.41 22.60 -32.27
C ASP A 7 -7.28 23.63 -32.06
N PRO A 8 -7.56 24.82 -31.49
CA PRO A 8 -6.56 25.87 -31.32
C PRO A 8 -5.29 25.39 -30.61
N ARG A 9 -5.40 24.35 -29.76
CA ARG A 9 -4.26 23.71 -29.12
C ARG A 9 -3.35 23.01 -30.12
N ARG A 10 -3.92 22.26 -31.07
CA ARG A 10 -3.16 21.54 -32.11
C ARG A 10 -2.41 22.47 -33.04
N VAL A 11 -2.98 23.65 -33.33
CA VAL A 11 -2.29 24.68 -34.13
C VAL A 11 -1.01 25.13 -33.40
N VAL A 12 -1.11 25.45 -32.11
CA VAL A 12 0.04 25.81 -31.29
C VAL A 12 1.07 24.68 -31.21
N GLU A 13 0.64 23.44 -30.96
CA GLU A 13 1.53 22.29 -30.84
C GLU A 13 2.37 22.09 -32.11
N ASN A 14 1.72 22.12 -33.27
CA ASN A 14 2.37 21.97 -34.57
C ASN A 14 3.34 23.12 -34.87
N GLU A 15 2.93 24.36 -34.63
CA GLU A 15 3.73 25.55 -34.93
C GLU A 15 4.91 25.77 -33.98
N LEU A 16 4.77 25.35 -32.72
CA LEU A 16 5.82 25.44 -31.70
C LEU A 16 6.76 24.22 -31.77
N GLY A 17 6.27 23.09 -32.30
CA GLY A 17 6.94 21.79 -32.23
C GLY A 17 7.03 21.31 -30.78
N ALA A 18 5.91 21.40 -30.06
CA ALA A 18 5.80 21.11 -28.63
C ALA A 18 4.45 20.44 -28.32
N GLU A 19 4.36 19.75 -27.19
CA GLU A 19 3.15 19.08 -26.70
C GLU A 19 2.51 19.90 -25.58
N TYR A 20 1.18 20.02 -25.56
CA TYR A 20 0.45 20.64 -24.46
C TYR A 20 0.63 19.86 -23.15
N ALA A 21 1.04 20.55 -22.09
CA ALA A 21 1.32 19.97 -20.78
C ALA A 21 0.32 20.39 -19.68
N GLY A 22 -0.67 21.23 -20.00
CA GLY A 22 -1.71 21.69 -19.07
C GLY A 22 -1.81 23.20 -18.95
N ALA A 23 -2.79 23.68 -18.19
CA ALA A 23 -2.93 25.10 -17.88
C ALA A 23 -2.16 25.45 -16.61
N GLY A 24 -1.28 26.44 -16.74
CA GLY A 24 -0.66 27.07 -15.59
C GLY A 24 -1.60 28.08 -14.94
N TRP A 25 -1.18 28.64 -13.81
CA TRP A 25 -1.92 29.71 -13.14
C TRP A 25 -2.18 30.89 -14.09
N TRP A 26 -1.17 31.23 -14.89
CA TRP A 26 -1.29 32.14 -16.04
C TRP A 26 -0.78 31.46 -17.30
N GLY A 27 -1.62 31.47 -18.34
CA GLY A 27 -1.29 30.90 -19.64
C GLY A 27 -1.29 29.36 -19.68
N SER A 28 -1.01 28.85 -20.88
CA SER A 28 -0.96 27.42 -21.18
C SER A 28 0.50 26.96 -21.31
N LEU A 29 0.81 25.77 -20.80
CA LEU A 29 2.16 25.23 -20.76
C LEU A 29 2.33 24.19 -21.86
N TYR A 30 3.49 24.24 -22.51
CA TYR A 30 3.87 23.33 -23.58
C TYR A 30 5.29 22.83 -23.33
N ARG A 31 5.54 21.55 -23.58
CA ARG A 31 6.87 20.94 -23.45
C ARG A 31 7.42 20.54 -24.82
N ALA A 32 8.71 20.76 -25.03
CA ALA A 32 9.45 20.27 -26.19
C ALA A 32 10.64 19.43 -25.71
N PRO A 33 10.43 18.14 -25.38
CA PRO A 33 11.46 17.30 -24.76
C PRO A 33 12.74 17.21 -25.59
N GLY A 34 12.62 17.07 -26.92
CA GLY A 34 13.76 17.01 -27.84
C GLY A 34 14.62 18.29 -27.89
N ARG A 35 14.14 19.39 -27.30
CA ARG A 35 14.87 20.67 -27.18
C ARG A 35 15.22 21.02 -25.74
N ARG A 36 14.87 20.18 -24.74
CA ARG A 36 15.00 20.48 -23.30
C ARG A 36 14.34 21.81 -22.92
N ARG A 37 13.18 22.09 -23.51
CA ARG A 37 12.47 23.37 -23.37
C ARG A 37 11.04 23.19 -22.91
N TRP A 38 10.59 24.17 -22.11
CA TRP A 38 9.19 24.39 -21.79
C TRP A 38 8.81 25.80 -22.20
N TYR A 39 7.56 25.98 -22.62
CA TYR A 39 7.01 27.27 -23.02
C TYR A 39 5.72 27.53 -22.26
N ARG A 40 5.56 28.75 -21.77
CA ARG A 40 4.29 29.28 -21.27
C ARG A 40 3.78 30.31 -22.26
N LEU A 41 2.57 30.11 -22.75
CA LEU A 41 1.89 31.02 -23.65
C LEU A 41 0.80 31.76 -22.88
N ILE A 42 0.99 33.06 -22.71
CA ILE A 42 0.04 33.95 -22.02
C ILE A 42 -0.60 34.84 -23.08
N PRO A 43 -1.93 34.87 -23.21
CA PRO A 43 -2.57 35.77 -24.16
C PRO A 43 -2.16 37.23 -23.96
N VAL A 44 -1.90 37.97 -25.04
CA VAL A 44 -1.43 39.36 -24.92
C VAL A 44 -2.47 40.27 -24.28
N GLU A 45 -3.76 39.94 -24.43
CA GLU A 45 -4.85 40.69 -23.81
C GLU A 45 -4.83 40.63 -22.27
N GLU A 46 -4.16 39.61 -21.70
CA GLU A 46 -4.02 39.41 -20.26
C GLU A 46 -2.82 40.15 -19.66
N VAL A 47 -1.88 40.63 -20.48
CA VAL A 47 -0.59 41.16 -20.01
C VAL A 47 -0.46 42.66 -20.27
N SER A 48 -0.45 43.43 -19.17
CA SER A 48 -0.21 44.88 -19.20
C SER A 48 1.22 45.22 -19.65
N GLY A 49 1.47 46.49 -19.95
CA GLY A 49 2.83 46.97 -20.27
C GLY A 49 3.81 46.79 -19.10
N GLU A 50 3.35 46.99 -17.87
CA GLU A 50 4.14 46.82 -16.65
C GLU A 50 4.49 45.34 -16.40
N GLN A 51 3.51 44.45 -16.57
CA GLN A 51 3.71 43.00 -16.44
C GLN A 51 4.69 42.47 -17.49
N ARG A 52 4.64 43.00 -18.73
CA ARG A 52 5.63 42.69 -19.77
C ARG A 52 7.04 43.13 -19.38
N ALA A 53 7.20 44.35 -18.85
CA ALA A 53 8.49 44.82 -18.36
C ALA A 53 9.02 43.95 -17.21
N GLU A 54 8.13 43.49 -16.33
CA GLU A 54 8.49 42.58 -15.25
C GLU A 54 8.97 41.22 -15.80
N LEU A 55 8.27 40.61 -16.76
CA LEU A 55 8.72 39.37 -17.42
C LEU A 55 10.12 39.50 -18.02
N LEU A 56 10.44 40.64 -18.65
CA LEU A 56 11.77 40.89 -19.19
C LEU A 56 12.82 40.96 -18.08
N ALA A 57 12.50 41.58 -16.95
CA ALA A 57 13.40 41.63 -15.79
C ALA A 57 13.65 40.24 -15.17
N TRP A 58 12.69 39.31 -15.28
CA TRP A 58 12.87 37.93 -14.81
C TRP A 58 13.94 37.16 -15.58
N GLN A 59 14.15 37.48 -16.86
CA GLN A 59 15.21 36.85 -17.67
C GLN A 59 16.63 37.18 -17.19
N THR A 60 16.76 38.20 -16.33
CA THR A 60 18.05 38.65 -15.79
C THR A 60 18.22 38.31 -14.30
N ARG A 61 17.24 37.63 -13.68
CA ARG A 61 17.34 37.25 -12.27
C ARG A 61 18.43 36.19 -12.05
N PRO A 62 19.14 36.22 -10.91
CA PRO A 62 20.07 35.16 -10.54
C PRO A 62 19.39 33.79 -10.55
N ARG A 63 20.07 32.79 -11.10
CA ARG A 63 19.59 31.40 -11.09
C ARG A 63 19.41 30.93 -9.65
N ARG A 64 18.30 30.25 -9.39
CA ARG A 64 18.02 29.58 -8.12
C ARG A 64 17.89 28.08 -8.35
N PRO A 65 18.31 27.24 -7.42
CA PRO A 65 18.39 25.79 -7.65
C PRO A 65 17.02 25.12 -7.86
N ASP A 66 15.94 25.69 -7.33
CA ASP A 66 14.60 25.10 -7.39
C ASP A 66 13.64 25.82 -8.34
N LEU A 67 14.13 26.81 -9.09
CA LEU A 67 13.39 27.54 -10.11
C LEU A 67 14.03 27.28 -11.48
N VAL A 68 13.21 26.92 -12.47
CA VAL A 68 13.71 26.73 -13.82
C VAL A 68 14.15 28.08 -14.42
N PRO A 69 15.36 28.18 -15.00
CA PRO A 69 15.81 29.43 -15.62
C PRO A 69 14.88 29.88 -16.74
N VAL A 70 14.48 31.15 -16.70
CA VAL A 70 13.79 31.82 -17.82
C VAL A 70 14.84 32.19 -18.85
N LEU A 71 14.64 31.75 -20.09
CA LEU A 71 15.58 31.99 -21.17
C LEU A 71 15.42 33.40 -21.75
N ARG A 72 16.56 34.03 -22.04
CA ARG A 72 16.67 35.16 -22.95
C ARG A 72 16.68 34.59 -24.36
N GLU A 73 15.52 34.40 -24.96
CA GLU A 73 15.49 34.20 -26.41
C GLU A 73 15.58 35.56 -27.11
N ASP A 74 16.19 35.61 -28.29
CA ASP A 74 16.11 36.78 -29.19
C ASP A 74 14.64 37.14 -29.55
N ARG A 75 13.71 36.25 -29.21
CA ARG A 75 12.25 36.35 -29.34
C ARG A 75 11.54 36.35 -27.99
N GLY A 76 11.80 37.35 -27.16
CA GLY A 76 10.82 37.78 -26.12
C GLY A 76 9.50 38.30 -26.71
N GLU A 77 9.19 37.90 -27.94
CA GLU A 77 8.22 38.48 -28.83
C GLU A 77 6.87 37.82 -28.65
N GLN A 78 5.88 38.69 -28.67
CA GLN A 78 4.52 38.31 -28.91
C GLN A 78 4.47 37.57 -30.24
N ARG A 79 3.86 36.39 -30.26
CA ARG A 79 3.69 35.60 -31.47
C ARG A 79 2.22 35.28 -31.66
N GLN A 80 1.78 35.33 -32.91
CA GLN A 80 0.47 34.89 -33.29
C GLN A 80 0.49 33.37 -33.53
N PHE A 81 -0.45 32.66 -32.92
CA PHE A 81 -0.76 31.27 -33.24
C PHE A 81 -2.25 31.20 -33.59
N GLY A 82 -2.57 30.76 -34.81
CA GLY A 82 -3.93 30.89 -35.33
C GLY A 82 -4.38 32.35 -35.37
N ASP A 83 -5.49 32.67 -34.71
CA ASP A 83 -6.09 34.00 -34.65
C ASP A 83 -5.70 34.81 -33.40
N ARG A 84 -4.92 34.24 -32.47
CA ARG A 84 -4.63 34.85 -31.16
C ARG A 84 -3.14 35.16 -30.96
N TRP A 85 -2.86 36.29 -30.31
CA TRP A 85 -1.51 36.72 -29.95
C TRP A 85 -1.15 36.29 -28.54
N PHE A 86 0.07 35.76 -28.38
CA PHE A 86 0.57 35.28 -27.10
C PHE A 86 1.93 35.88 -26.77
N GLN A 87 2.10 36.33 -25.53
CA GLN A 87 3.40 36.50 -24.91
C GLN A 87 3.96 35.11 -24.58
N ILE A 88 5.14 34.80 -25.12
CA ILE A 88 5.84 33.54 -24.86
C ILE A 88 6.87 33.74 -23.76
N VAL A 89 6.90 32.81 -22.80
CA VAL A 89 7.97 32.66 -21.81
C VAL A 89 8.61 31.29 -22.00
N SER A 90 9.92 31.26 -22.26
CA SER A 90 10.69 30.03 -22.49
C SER A 90 11.52 29.65 -21.27
N TYR A 91 11.61 28.36 -21.00
CA TYR A 91 12.35 27.78 -19.88
C TYR A 91 13.28 26.65 -20.37
N GLU A 92 14.44 26.48 -19.73
CA GLU A 92 15.40 25.41 -20.04
C GLU A 92 15.48 24.39 -18.91
N THR A 93 15.11 23.14 -19.18
CA THR A 93 15.15 22.06 -18.19
C THR A 93 15.14 20.68 -18.84
N ASP A 94 15.73 19.72 -18.13
CA ASP A 94 15.67 18.28 -18.45
C ASP A 94 14.37 17.61 -17.99
N ALA A 95 13.55 18.31 -17.21
CA ALA A 95 12.29 17.76 -16.75
C ALA A 95 11.38 17.43 -17.94
N ASP A 96 10.95 16.19 -18.02
CA ASP A 96 10.10 15.65 -19.09
C ASP A 96 8.61 15.63 -18.69
N ARG A 97 8.33 15.59 -17.39
CA ARG A 97 6.99 15.53 -16.81
C ARG A 97 6.68 16.75 -15.95
N SER A 98 5.41 17.15 -15.95
CA SER A 98 4.81 18.08 -15.00
C SER A 98 4.28 17.33 -13.77
N LEU A 99 3.95 18.06 -12.70
CA LEU A 99 3.17 17.51 -11.59
C LEU A 99 1.77 17.10 -12.06
N GLY A 100 1.23 17.75 -13.09
CA GLY A 100 0.00 17.31 -13.77
C GLY A 100 0.11 15.87 -14.30
N ASP A 101 1.17 15.56 -15.05
CA ASP A 101 1.43 14.21 -15.56
C ASP A 101 1.63 13.19 -14.43
N ALA A 102 2.20 13.62 -13.30
CA ALA A 102 2.37 12.76 -12.14
C ALA A 102 1.05 12.52 -11.38
N LEU A 103 0.15 13.50 -11.34
CA LEU A 103 -1.19 13.32 -10.77
C LEU A 103 -2.05 12.37 -11.60
N ASP A 104 -1.79 12.25 -12.90
CA ASP A 104 -2.52 11.33 -13.77
C ASP A 104 -1.91 9.91 -13.78
N ASP A 105 -0.78 9.72 -13.11
CA ASP A 105 -0.11 8.42 -12.97
C ASP A 105 -1.03 7.38 -12.28
N PRO A 106 -1.08 6.12 -12.78
CA PRO A 106 -1.92 5.09 -12.18
C PRO A 106 -1.47 4.73 -10.76
N GLU A 107 -0.18 4.85 -10.41
CA GLU A 107 0.37 4.41 -9.13
C GLU A 107 0.11 5.46 -8.02
N PRO A 108 -0.80 5.20 -7.06
CA PRO A 108 -1.19 6.20 -6.06
C PRO A 108 -0.03 6.65 -5.16
N ALA A 109 0.89 5.74 -4.83
CA ALA A 109 2.03 6.06 -4.00
C ALA A 109 2.98 7.06 -4.68
N TYR A 110 3.15 6.95 -6.01
CA TYR A 110 3.93 7.89 -6.80
C TYR A 110 3.29 9.28 -6.84
N ARG A 111 1.96 9.35 -7.01
CA ARG A 111 1.21 10.62 -6.96
C ARG A 111 1.46 11.36 -5.64
N LEU A 112 1.30 10.65 -4.51
CA LEU A 112 1.51 11.21 -3.18
C LEU A 112 2.96 11.68 -2.97
N ALA A 113 3.95 10.90 -3.44
CA ALA A 113 5.36 11.27 -3.34
C ALA A 113 5.66 12.59 -4.05
N CYS A 114 5.16 12.76 -5.29
CA CYS A 114 5.40 13.96 -6.08
C CYS A 114 4.75 15.20 -5.45
N VAL A 115 3.53 15.08 -4.92
CA VAL A 115 2.85 16.19 -4.26
C VAL A 115 3.50 16.53 -2.91
N ALA A 116 3.89 15.53 -2.12
CA ALA A 116 4.60 15.75 -0.86
C ALA A 116 5.95 16.46 -1.11
N ALA A 117 6.71 16.05 -2.12
CA ALA A 117 7.94 16.74 -2.52
C ALA A 117 7.68 18.20 -2.94
N THR A 118 6.60 18.44 -3.70
CA THR A 118 6.18 19.78 -4.12
C THR A 118 5.84 20.66 -2.92
N LEU A 119 5.06 20.16 -1.96
CA LEU A 119 4.73 20.87 -0.74
C LEU A 119 5.97 21.23 0.09
N ARG A 120 6.99 20.37 0.10
CA ARG A 120 8.28 20.66 0.78
C ARG A 120 9.12 21.72 0.07
N ALA A 121 9.08 21.76 -1.26
CA ALA A 121 9.82 22.77 -2.03
C ALA A 121 9.13 24.15 -2.02
N PHE A 122 7.82 24.17 -1.81
CA PHE A 122 7.00 25.37 -1.93
C PHE A 122 7.42 26.56 -1.04
N PRO A 123 7.81 26.39 0.25
CA PRO A 123 8.34 27.50 1.05
C PRO A 123 9.54 28.19 0.40
N GLY A 124 10.50 27.42 -0.14
CA GLY A 124 11.66 27.96 -0.84
C GLY A 124 11.30 28.70 -2.12
N TRP A 125 10.25 28.25 -2.83
CA TRP A 125 9.71 28.99 -3.98
C TRP A 125 9.00 30.27 -3.58
N ARG A 126 8.29 30.29 -2.45
CA ARG A 126 7.64 31.49 -1.94
C ARG A 126 8.68 32.55 -1.56
N ASP A 127 9.76 32.17 -0.90
CA ASP A 127 10.92 33.05 -0.62
C ASP A 127 11.64 33.45 -1.93
N GLY A 128 11.57 32.55 -2.92
CA GLY A 128 11.90 32.70 -4.33
C GLY A 128 11.32 33.92 -5.02
N ILE A 129 9.99 33.95 -4.98
CA ILE A 129 9.14 34.67 -5.93
C ILE A 129 8.39 35.81 -5.24
N GLY A 130 7.86 35.55 -4.05
CA GLY A 130 7.06 36.49 -3.27
C GLY A 130 5.84 35.84 -2.61
N PRO A 131 5.24 36.52 -1.62
CA PRO A 131 3.98 36.10 -1.03
C PRO A 131 2.86 36.11 -2.10
N GLY A 132 1.93 35.16 -2.01
CA GLY A 132 0.85 35.02 -2.99
C GLY A 132 1.19 34.19 -4.24
N LEU A 133 2.36 33.54 -4.27
CA LEU A 133 2.67 32.52 -5.28
C LEU A 133 1.58 31.45 -5.31
N VAL A 134 0.96 31.27 -6.48
CA VAL A 134 0.06 30.16 -6.80
C VAL A 134 0.72 29.33 -7.89
N ALA A 135 0.89 28.04 -7.64
CA ALA A 135 1.42 27.09 -8.61
C ALA A 135 0.37 26.01 -8.86
N LEU A 136 -0.08 25.90 -10.11
CA LEU A 136 -0.90 24.79 -10.57
C LEU A 136 -0.01 23.58 -10.91
N PRO A 137 -0.57 22.37 -11.03
CA PRO A 137 0.21 21.19 -11.38
C PRO A 137 1.04 21.31 -12.67
N ALA A 138 0.59 22.09 -13.66
CA ALA A 138 1.35 22.32 -14.89
C ALA A 138 2.51 23.33 -14.71
N ASP A 139 2.48 24.16 -13.66
CA ASP A 139 3.55 25.11 -13.35
C ASP A 139 4.77 24.42 -12.70
N VAL A 140 4.61 23.19 -12.20
CA VAL A 140 5.66 22.42 -11.52
C VAL A 140 6.12 21.31 -12.46
N VAL A 141 7.41 21.26 -12.74
CA VAL A 141 8.05 20.21 -13.54
C VAL A 141 8.93 19.31 -12.67
N LEU A 142 9.08 18.06 -13.06
CA LEU A 142 9.73 17.02 -12.26
C LEU A 142 11.03 16.58 -12.95
N ALA A 143 12.18 16.88 -12.34
CA ALA A 143 13.46 16.31 -12.73
C ALA A 143 13.72 15.05 -11.89
N GLY A 144 13.22 13.90 -12.36
CA GLY A 144 13.07 12.70 -11.52
C GLY A 144 12.02 12.94 -10.43
N HIS A 145 12.39 12.81 -9.15
CA HIS A 145 11.50 13.12 -8.02
C HIS A 145 11.65 14.55 -7.49
N ARG A 146 12.55 15.35 -8.07
CA ARG A 146 12.79 16.72 -7.61
C ARG A 146 11.85 17.69 -8.33
N PRO A 147 10.96 18.38 -7.61
CA PRO A 147 10.09 19.38 -8.22
C PRO A 147 10.88 20.68 -8.47
N LEU A 148 10.67 21.26 -9.64
CA LEU A 148 11.16 22.57 -10.04
C LEU A 148 9.96 23.42 -10.47
N LEU A 149 9.94 24.68 -10.08
CA LEU A 149 8.89 25.60 -10.49
C LEU A 149 9.26 26.26 -11.81
N LEU A 150 8.31 26.38 -12.75
CA LEU A 150 8.39 27.25 -13.92
C LEU A 150 7.94 28.66 -13.50
N PRO A 151 8.86 29.54 -13.09
CA PRO A 151 8.49 30.73 -12.34
C PRO A 151 7.75 31.75 -13.21
N LEU A 152 6.90 32.53 -12.53
CA LEU A 152 6.25 33.72 -13.05
C LEU A 152 6.13 34.74 -11.91
N PRO A 153 6.19 36.05 -12.18
CA PRO A 153 5.83 37.05 -11.17
C PRO A 153 4.38 36.91 -10.66
N VAL A 154 4.16 37.41 -9.44
CA VAL A 154 2.87 37.28 -8.74
C VAL A 154 1.94 38.41 -9.18
N TRP A 155 1.00 38.10 -10.07
CA TRP A 155 0.02 39.07 -10.60
C TRP A 155 -1.40 38.92 -10.03
N GLY A 156 -1.60 38.00 -9.08
CA GLY A 156 -2.94 37.61 -8.64
C GLY A 156 -3.62 36.65 -9.63
N PRO A 157 -4.95 36.52 -9.58
CA PRO A 157 -5.70 35.64 -10.49
C PRO A 157 -5.80 36.18 -11.91
N PRO A 158 -5.83 35.30 -12.94
CA PRO A 158 -6.08 35.70 -14.32
C PRO A 158 -7.52 36.23 -14.50
N SER A 159 -7.82 36.81 -15.66
CA SER A 159 -9.16 37.31 -15.94
C SER A 159 -10.23 36.21 -15.88
N LEU A 160 -11.49 36.62 -15.67
CA LEU A 160 -12.62 35.68 -15.67
C LEU A 160 -12.73 34.93 -17.00
N GLY A 161 -12.42 35.58 -18.13
CA GLY A 161 -12.41 34.93 -19.44
C GLY A 161 -11.43 33.77 -19.50
N GLU A 162 -10.20 33.99 -19.02
CA GLU A 162 -9.17 32.95 -18.99
C GLU A 162 -9.45 31.82 -17.99
N LEU A 163 -10.13 32.12 -16.88
CA LEU A 163 -10.59 31.08 -15.96
C LEU A 163 -11.62 30.15 -16.61
N PHE A 164 -12.47 30.67 -17.50
CA PHE A 164 -13.48 29.88 -18.22
C PHE A 164 -12.91 29.15 -19.45
N VAL A 165 -11.84 29.67 -20.07
CA VAL A 165 -11.11 28.99 -21.16
C VAL A 165 -10.36 27.76 -20.64
N ALA A 166 -9.84 27.81 -19.40
CA ALA A 166 -9.17 26.68 -18.75
C ALA A 166 -9.82 26.39 -17.38
N PRO A 167 -10.97 25.69 -17.36
CA PRO A 167 -11.74 25.47 -16.14
C PRO A 167 -10.99 24.76 -15.01
N GLU A 168 -9.92 24.01 -15.30
CA GLU A 168 -9.06 23.43 -14.28
C GLU A 168 -8.50 24.47 -13.30
N ARG A 169 -8.25 25.72 -13.74
CA ARG A 169 -7.83 26.83 -12.86
C ARG A 169 -8.87 27.13 -11.77
N LEU A 170 -10.17 26.98 -12.09
CA LEU A 170 -11.27 27.26 -11.16
C LEU A 170 -11.23 26.34 -9.94
N ALA A 171 -10.79 25.09 -10.10
CA ALA A 171 -10.70 24.14 -8.99
C ALA A 171 -9.68 24.56 -7.92
N HIS A 172 -8.68 25.34 -8.30
CA HIS A 172 -7.58 25.77 -7.43
C HIS A 172 -7.78 27.18 -6.86
N LEU A 173 -8.88 27.87 -7.21
CA LEU A 173 -9.24 29.14 -6.59
C LEU A 173 -9.64 28.94 -5.13
N THR A 174 -9.14 29.80 -4.25
CA THR A 174 -9.71 29.89 -2.91
C THR A 174 -11.20 30.27 -3.00
N PRO A 175 -12.03 29.85 -2.02
CA PRO A 175 -13.45 30.22 -2.01
C PRO A 175 -13.66 31.74 -2.03
N GLU A 176 -12.78 32.49 -1.38
CA GLU A 176 -12.78 33.95 -1.38
C GLU A 176 -12.50 34.51 -2.79
N ALA A 177 -11.46 34.01 -3.46
CA ALA A 177 -11.12 34.43 -4.82
C ALA A 177 -12.23 34.07 -5.83
N ALA A 178 -12.82 32.88 -5.72
CA ALA A 178 -13.94 32.46 -6.57
C ALA A 178 -15.21 33.34 -6.37
N ARG A 179 -15.37 33.96 -5.18
CA ARG A 179 -16.45 34.93 -4.90
C ARG A 179 -16.08 36.37 -5.26
N GLY A 180 -14.85 36.63 -5.69
CA GLY A 180 -14.34 38.00 -5.90
C GLY A 180 -14.15 38.79 -4.61
N LEU A 181 -13.95 38.10 -3.48
CA LEU A 181 -13.67 38.72 -2.17
C LEU A 181 -12.16 38.90 -1.96
N PRO A 182 -11.74 39.82 -1.09
CA PRO A 182 -10.34 39.94 -0.68
C PRO A 182 -9.78 38.61 -0.14
N PRO A 183 -8.46 38.37 -0.27
CA PRO A 183 -7.84 37.17 0.30
C PRO A 183 -8.19 37.02 1.79
N GLY A 184 -8.73 35.88 2.16
CA GLY A 184 -9.00 35.53 3.56
C GLY A 184 -7.74 35.03 4.28
N GLY A 185 -7.91 34.34 5.40
CA GLY A 185 -6.81 33.70 6.15
C GLY A 185 -6.16 32.52 5.44
N ARG A 186 -6.69 32.07 4.29
CA ARG A 186 -6.11 30.97 3.51
C ARG A 186 -5.03 31.49 2.57
N ASP A 187 -3.83 30.93 2.67
CA ASP A 187 -2.80 31.14 1.65
C ASP A 187 -3.23 30.48 0.33
N PRO A 188 -3.30 31.23 -0.78
CA PRO A 188 -3.82 30.72 -2.05
C PRO A 188 -2.90 29.67 -2.69
N GLY A 189 -1.59 29.73 -2.44
CA GLY A 189 -0.65 28.74 -2.96
C GLY A 189 -0.73 27.41 -2.23
N VAL A 190 -0.79 27.43 -0.89
CA VAL A 190 -1.03 26.20 -0.10
C VAL A 190 -2.41 25.62 -0.44
N TYR A 191 -3.43 26.46 -0.62
CA TYR A 191 -4.75 26.03 -1.07
C TYR A 191 -4.68 25.29 -2.41
N ALA A 192 -4.04 25.89 -3.42
CA ALA A 192 -3.89 25.27 -4.74
C ALA A 192 -3.15 23.93 -4.68
N LEU A 193 -2.09 23.82 -3.88
CA LEU A 193 -1.35 22.56 -3.68
C LEU A 193 -2.14 21.52 -2.89
N ALA A 194 -2.97 21.93 -1.93
CA ALA A 194 -3.86 21.01 -1.21
C ALA A 194 -4.97 20.46 -2.12
N VAL A 195 -5.51 21.29 -3.02
CA VAL A 195 -6.42 20.83 -4.09
C VAL A 195 -5.71 19.82 -5.00
N ALA A 196 -4.46 20.10 -5.38
CA ALA A 196 -3.65 19.14 -6.14
C ALA A 196 -3.43 17.82 -5.36
N ALA A 197 -3.19 17.90 -4.05
CA ALA A 197 -3.06 16.73 -3.19
C ALA A 197 -4.36 15.91 -3.12
N LEU A 198 -5.53 16.55 -3.05
CA LEU A 198 -6.82 15.86 -3.10
C LEU A 198 -7.03 15.08 -4.38
N ARG A 199 -6.47 15.55 -5.52
CA ARG A 199 -6.50 14.81 -6.78
C ARG A 199 -5.82 13.44 -6.69
N CYS A 200 -4.98 13.18 -5.69
CA CYS A 200 -4.41 11.84 -5.46
C CYS A 200 -5.47 10.82 -5.03
N PHE A 201 -6.55 11.30 -4.40
CA PHE A 201 -7.62 10.49 -3.80
C PHE A 201 -8.91 10.55 -4.62
N GLU A 202 -9.18 11.69 -5.25
CA GLU A 202 -10.45 11.99 -5.91
C GLU A 202 -10.22 12.52 -7.33
N SER A 203 -11.17 12.25 -8.22
CA SER A 203 -11.18 12.88 -9.54
C SER A 203 -11.72 14.31 -9.45
N LEU A 204 -11.17 15.21 -10.26
CA LEU A 204 -11.84 16.51 -10.44
C LEU A 204 -13.20 16.26 -11.09
N PRO A 205 -14.26 16.95 -10.63
CA PRO A 205 -15.57 16.78 -11.23
C PRO A 205 -15.53 17.23 -12.68
N TYR A 206 -15.96 16.36 -13.58
CA TYR A 206 -16.24 16.73 -14.96
C TYR A 206 -17.52 17.56 -14.99
N GLY A 207 -17.47 18.76 -15.55
CA GLY A 207 -18.65 19.63 -15.61
C GLY A 207 -18.38 20.96 -16.30
N ASP A 208 -19.48 21.64 -16.61
CA ASP A 208 -19.47 23.02 -17.11
C ASP A 208 -18.73 23.94 -16.13
N SER A 209 -17.93 24.87 -16.68
CA SER A 209 -17.12 25.85 -15.97
C SER A 209 -17.94 26.62 -14.92
N GLU A 210 -19.21 26.93 -15.22
CA GLU A 210 -20.11 27.61 -14.29
C GLU A 210 -20.34 26.81 -13.00
N ARG A 211 -20.56 25.49 -13.14
CA ARG A 211 -20.79 24.61 -11.99
C ARG A 211 -19.51 24.43 -11.17
N LEU A 212 -18.35 24.37 -11.84
CA LEU A 212 -17.07 24.29 -11.15
C LEU A 212 -16.78 25.58 -10.38
N MET A 213 -17.06 26.75 -10.97
CA MET A 213 -16.97 28.05 -10.29
C MET A 213 -17.89 28.09 -9.06
N GLN A 214 -19.16 27.68 -9.20
CA GLN A 214 -20.09 27.61 -8.06
C GLN A 214 -19.55 26.71 -6.94
N ARG A 215 -18.97 25.55 -7.29
CA ARG A 215 -18.39 24.64 -6.30
C ARG A 215 -17.14 25.22 -5.63
N ALA A 216 -16.25 25.87 -6.38
CA ALA A 216 -15.09 26.57 -5.83
C ALA A 216 -15.54 27.66 -4.85
N ALA A 217 -16.49 28.49 -5.26
CA ALA A 217 -17.10 29.53 -4.42
C ALA A 217 -17.79 28.94 -3.17
N CYS A 218 -18.32 27.73 -3.21
CA CYS A 218 -18.94 27.06 -2.06
C CYS A 218 -17.97 26.16 -1.27
N SER A 219 -16.66 26.24 -1.51
CA SER A 219 -15.66 25.37 -0.84
C SER A 219 -15.98 23.87 -0.99
N GLY A 220 -16.52 23.48 -2.14
CA GLY A 220 -17.09 22.17 -2.41
C GLY A 220 -16.70 21.61 -3.77
N VAL A 221 -15.50 21.93 -4.27
CA VAL A 221 -14.96 21.41 -5.56
C VAL A 221 -15.18 19.90 -5.66
N PHE A 222 -14.77 19.17 -4.62
CA PHE A 222 -14.92 17.72 -4.50
C PHE A 222 -16.22 17.28 -3.78
N GLY A 223 -17.04 18.23 -3.31
CA GLY A 223 -18.28 17.96 -2.58
C GLY A 223 -19.37 17.40 -3.50
N GLY A 224 -19.76 16.14 -3.30
CA GLY A 224 -20.94 15.53 -3.93
C GLY A 224 -20.69 14.27 -4.77
N GLN A 225 -19.44 13.93 -5.08
CA GLN A 225 -19.11 12.65 -5.74
C GLN A 225 -18.76 11.59 -4.69
N ARG A 226 -19.79 11.01 -4.05
CA ARG A 226 -19.60 9.91 -3.07
C ARG A 226 -19.12 8.59 -3.70
N GLY A 227 -18.82 8.52 -5.01
CA GLY A 227 -18.68 7.27 -5.74
C GLY A 227 -17.35 6.97 -6.44
N GLU A 228 -16.55 7.98 -6.82
CA GLU A 228 -15.43 7.79 -7.76
C GLU A 228 -14.06 8.10 -7.11
N GLY A 229 -13.77 7.46 -5.98
CA GLY A 229 -12.42 7.52 -5.41
C GLY A 229 -11.42 6.87 -6.37
N ARG A 230 -10.31 7.56 -6.68
CA ARG A 230 -9.22 7.06 -7.55
C ARG A 230 -8.39 5.95 -6.92
N LEU A 231 -8.67 5.63 -5.65
CA LEU A 231 -7.98 4.60 -4.90
C LEU A 231 -8.74 3.27 -4.91
N PRO A 232 -8.02 2.14 -5.00
CA PRO A 232 -8.58 0.82 -4.77
C PRO A 232 -9.31 0.71 -3.42
N VAL A 233 -10.26 -0.22 -3.33
CA VAL A 233 -11.18 -0.34 -2.17
C VAL A 233 -10.40 -0.53 -0.87
N TRP A 234 -9.35 -1.35 -0.88
CA TRP A 234 -8.56 -1.66 0.31
C TRP A 234 -7.82 -0.43 0.84
N MET A 235 -7.22 0.39 -0.05
CA MET A 235 -6.51 1.62 0.34
C MET A 235 -7.46 2.61 1.02
N ARG A 236 -8.70 2.70 0.55
CA ARG A 236 -9.73 3.55 1.17
C ARG A 236 -10.10 3.11 2.60
N ARG A 237 -9.79 1.88 3.00
CA ARG A 237 -10.02 1.38 4.37
C ARG A 237 -8.84 1.68 5.30
N VAL A 238 -7.66 1.95 4.76
CA VAL A 238 -6.47 2.28 5.54
C VAL A 238 -6.69 3.60 6.29
N ARG A 239 -6.39 3.60 7.59
CA ARG A 239 -6.67 4.73 8.49
C ARG A 239 -5.89 5.98 8.08
N GLN A 240 -4.60 5.83 7.79
CA GLN A 240 -3.69 6.92 7.44
C GLN A 240 -4.09 7.58 6.11
N VAL A 241 -4.52 6.77 5.13
CA VAL A 241 -5.04 7.25 3.84
C VAL A 241 -6.33 8.06 4.04
N ARG A 242 -7.26 7.56 4.87
CA ARG A 242 -8.49 8.30 5.21
C ARG A 242 -8.19 9.59 5.95
N ALA A 243 -7.32 9.54 6.96
CA ALA A 243 -6.92 10.72 7.72
C ALA A 243 -6.31 11.80 6.83
N ALA A 244 -5.39 11.44 5.92
CA ALA A 244 -4.80 12.40 4.98
C ALA A 244 -5.86 13.04 4.07
N ARG A 245 -6.78 12.23 3.53
CA ARG A 245 -7.89 12.74 2.72
C ARG A 245 -8.79 13.68 3.52
N ASP A 246 -9.17 13.30 4.74
CA ASP A 246 -10.08 14.08 5.59
C ASP A 246 -9.44 15.41 6.02
N GLU A 247 -8.15 15.41 6.34
CA GLU A 247 -7.39 16.63 6.65
C GLU A 247 -7.33 17.57 5.46
N LEU A 248 -7.02 17.06 4.26
CA LEU A 248 -7.04 17.85 3.04
C LEU A 248 -8.44 18.39 2.71
N ALA A 249 -9.48 17.57 2.86
CA ALA A 249 -10.86 17.97 2.63
C ALA A 249 -11.29 19.06 3.63
N GLY A 250 -10.90 18.94 4.90
CA GLY A 250 -11.12 19.95 5.94
C GLY A 250 -10.36 21.26 5.66
N PHE A 251 -9.18 21.17 5.05
CA PHE A 251 -8.39 22.34 4.65
C PHE A 251 -8.99 23.07 3.43
N THR A 252 -9.40 22.33 2.40
CA THR A 252 -9.97 22.93 1.17
C THR A 252 -11.45 23.28 1.28
N GLY A 253 -12.14 22.73 2.29
CA GLY A 253 -13.58 22.84 2.49
C GLY A 253 -14.02 24.05 3.31
N LEU A 254 -15.34 24.16 3.49
CA LEU A 254 -15.94 25.03 4.51
C LEU A 254 -15.57 24.45 5.88
N ARG A 255 -14.68 25.12 6.62
CA ARG A 255 -14.68 24.98 8.08
C ARG A 255 -16.10 25.34 8.53
N ALA A 256 -16.74 24.46 9.28
CA ALA A 256 -17.85 24.88 10.12
C ALA A 256 -17.29 26.01 11.00
N ALA A 257 -17.63 27.25 10.66
CA ALA A 257 -17.44 28.38 11.55
C ALA A 257 -18.06 27.95 12.88
N GLY A 258 -17.29 28.10 13.96
CA GLY A 258 -17.58 27.49 15.24
C GLY A 258 -19.06 27.63 15.62
N THR A 259 -19.69 26.51 15.93
CA THR A 259 -20.86 26.48 16.80
C THR A 259 -20.43 26.90 18.20
N GLY A 260 -20.16 28.21 18.35
CA GLY A 260 -20.34 28.93 19.59
C GLY A 260 -21.83 29.08 19.84
N ALA A 261 -22.48 27.97 20.17
CA ALA A 261 -23.74 27.96 20.90
C ALA A 261 -23.46 27.13 22.15
N ALA A 262 -23.23 27.83 23.25
CA ALA A 262 -23.19 27.22 24.56
C ALA A 262 -24.51 26.48 24.79
N GLU A 263 -24.45 25.15 24.93
CA GLU A 263 -25.45 24.42 25.70
C GLU A 263 -24.94 24.29 27.14
N PRO A 264 -25.63 24.88 28.13
CA PRO A 264 -25.30 24.67 29.52
C PRO A 264 -25.88 23.33 29.99
N GLY A 265 -25.01 22.50 30.55
CA GLY A 265 -25.40 21.49 31.53
C GLY A 265 -25.62 20.09 30.98
N ARG A 266 -24.60 19.25 31.11
CA ARG A 266 -24.76 17.91 31.69
C ARG A 266 -23.41 17.40 32.18
N SER A 267 -23.23 17.55 33.50
CA SER A 267 -22.29 16.79 34.29
C SER A 267 -22.72 15.32 34.29
N ALA A 268 -21.86 14.43 33.82
CA ALA A 268 -21.88 13.01 34.17
C ALA A 268 -20.49 12.42 33.97
N ASP A 269 -19.83 12.33 35.11
CA ASP A 269 -18.68 11.51 35.48
C ASP A 269 -18.71 10.10 34.85
N VAL A 270 -17.69 9.73 34.06
CA VAL A 270 -17.28 8.34 33.85
C VAL A 270 -15.76 8.29 33.71
N ARG A 271 -15.10 7.84 34.78
CA ARG A 271 -13.72 7.36 34.78
C ARG A 271 -13.59 6.16 33.83
N GLY A 272 -12.60 6.19 32.94
CA GLY A 272 -12.34 5.10 32.00
C GLY A 272 -10.97 5.19 31.35
N THR A 273 -9.95 4.75 32.10
CA THR A 273 -8.73 4.07 31.63
C THR A 273 -8.01 4.60 30.38
N ALA A 274 -6.84 5.21 30.64
CA ALA A 274 -5.75 5.36 29.69
C ALA A 274 -5.34 4.01 29.08
N ARG A 275 -5.28 3.97 27.74
CA ARG A 275 -4.40 3.08 26.99
C ARG A 275 -3.87 3.89 25.80
N GLU A 276 -2.82 4.66 26.08
CA GLU A 276 -1.96 5.24 25.06
C GLU A 276 -1.17 4.12 24.39
N GLY A 277 -1.32 4.01 23.08
CA GLY A 277 -0.54 3.14 22.22
C GLY A 277 -0.70 3.61 20.78
N ALA A 278 0.40 4.07 20.19
CA ALA A 278 0.65 4.30 18.77
C ALA A 278 0.11 5.58 18.08
N GLY A 279 0.98 6.60 18.03
CA GLY A 279 1.33 7.30 16.79
C GLY A 279 0.24 8.15 16.13
N GLY A 280 -0.53 8.92 16.91
CA GLY A 280 -1.35 9.98 16.34
C GLY A 280 -0.47 11.16 15.95
N LEU A 281 -0.34 11.44 14.64
CA LEU A 281 0.08 12.75 14.13
C LEU A 281 -1.02 13.76 14.48
N ALA A 282 -1.18 14.06 15.77
CA ALA A 282 -2.09 15.08 16.24
C ALA A 282 -1.51 16.42 15.79
N ARG A 283 -2.32 17.20 15.07
CA ARG A 283 -2.03 18.59 14.72
C ARG A 283 -1.48 19.32 15.95
N PRO A 284 -0.34 20.04 15.86
CA PRO A 284 0.18 20.80 16.99
C PRO A 284 -0.93 21.72 17.51
N ARG A 285 -1.32 21.51 18.78
CA ARG A 285 -2.36 22.30 19.46
C ARG A 285 -1.84 23.73 19.60
N GLY A 286 -2.28 24.61 18.70
CA GLY A 286 -1.93 26.03 18.71
C GLY A 286 -1.92 26.69 17.34
N ALA A 287 -1.75 25.94 16.25
CA ALA A 287 -1.81 26.48 14.89
C ALA A 287 -3.27 26.59 14.42
N GLY A 288 -3.74 27.81 14.15
CA GLY A 288 -4.97 28.06 13.39
C GLY A 288 -4.94 27.32 12.04
N ALA A 289 -6.08 27.20 11.34
CA ALA A 289 -6.05 26.74 9.94
C ALA A 289 -5.20 27.63 9.04
N ASP A 290 -4.96 28.85 9.50
CA ASP A 290 -4.33 29.91 8.73
C ASP A 290 -2.82 29.67 8.53
N ASP A 291 -2.20 28.76 9.31
CA ASP A 291 -0.81 28.32 9.17
C ASP A 291 -0.71 26.79 9.03
N ALA A 292 -1.40 26.19 8.06
CA ALA A 292 -1.03 24.83 7.67
C ALA A 292 0.36 24.89 7.02
N GLU A 293 1.41 24.63 7.80
CA GLU A 293 2.76 24.54 7.28
C GLU A 293 2.80 23.49 6.15
N PRO A 294 3.25 23.86 4.94
CA PRO A 294 3.34 22.92 3.82
C PRO A 294 4.09 21.63 4.17
N GLY A 295 5.07 21.70 5.08
CA GLY A 295 5.79 20.55 5.62
C GLY A 295 4.89 19.55 6.34
N TRP A 296 3.95 20.00 7.18
CA TRP A 296 3.01 19.12 7.86
C TRP A 296 2.09 18.39 6.88
N LEU A 297 1.56 19.09 5.86
CA LEU A 297 0.76 18.44 4.81
C LEU A 297 1.59 17.41 4.05
N ALA A 298 2.86 17.70 3.75
CA ALA A 298 3.74 16.74 3.10
C ALA A 298 3.96 15.49 3.96
N ASP A 299 4.13 15.64 5.27
CA ASP A 299 4.33 14.51 6.20
C ASP A 299 3.07 13.65 6.35
N VAL A 300 1.89 14.28 6.34
CA VAL A 300 0.59 13.58 6.29
C VAL A 300 0.47 12.74 5.01
N LEU A 301 0.85 13.29 3.85
CA LEU A 301 0.84 12.55 2.59
C LEU A 301 1.86 11.42 2.56
N ASP A 302 3.05 11.62 3.13
CA ASP A 302 4.03 10.55 3.24
C ASP A 302 3.57 9.44 4.17
N ALA A 303 2.95 9.75 5.32
CA ALA A 303 2.37 8.73 6.19
C ALA A 303 1.29 7.91 5.47
N ALA A 304 0.44 8.57 4.67
CA ALA A 304 -0.52 7.88 3.80
C ALA A 304 0.17 7.00 2.75
N ARG A 305 1.20 7.52 2.07
CA ARG A 305 1.98 6.80 1.05
C ARG A 305 2.63 5.54 1.60
N HIS A 306 3.30 5.61 2.75
CA HIS A 306 3.92 4.43 3.38
C HIS A 306 2.87 3.38 3.77
N SER A 307 1.63 3.80 4.04
CA SER A 307 0.50 2.91 4.35
C SER A 307 -0.23 2.41 3.09
N MET A 308 0.27 2.70 1.89
CA MET A 308 -0.20 2.14 0.61
C MET A 308 0.60 0.91 0.17
N ASP A 309 1.60 0.47 0.94
CA ASP A 309 2.15 -0.88 0.81
C ASP A 309 1.28 -1.87 1.62
N PRO A 310 0.60 -2.83 0.97
CA PRO A 310 -0.28 -3.75 1.67
C PRO A 310 0.46 -4.66 2.64
N VAL A 311 1.72 -5.06 2.35
CA VAL A 311 2.49 -5.95 3.24
C VAL A 311 2.83 -5.22 4.54
N THR A 312 3.38 -4.01 4.43
CA THR A 312 3.69 -3.16 5.60
C THR A 312 2.44 -2.87 6.43
N THR A 313 1.32 -2.53 5.78
CA THR A 313 0.09 -2.17 6.48
C THR A 313 -0.58 -3.35 7.18
N VAL A 314 -0.63 -4.52 6.54
CA VAL A 314 -1.15 -5.75 7.16
C VAL A 314 -0.27 -6.17 8.33
N ARG A 315 1.05 -6.06 8.20
CA ARG A 315 1.99 -6.35 9.30
C ARG A 315 1.77 -5.41 10.48
N ALA A 316 1.64 -4.11 10.24
CA ALA A 316 1.38 -3.13 11.29
C ALA A 316 0.05 -3.41 12.03
N LEU A 317 -1.02 -3.83 11.32
CA LEU A 317 -2.28 -4.23 11.96
C LEU A 317 -2.13 -5.51 12.81
N ARG A 318 -1.36 -6.49 12.32
CA ARG A 318 -1.04 -7.71 13.06
C ARG A 318 -0.30 -7.39 14.35
N GLU A 319 0.75 -6.57 14.27
CA GLU A 319 1.57 -6.13 15.41
C GLU A 319 0.78 -5.30 16.42
N ALA A 320 -0.23 -4.55 15.96
CA ALA A 320 -1.18 -3.83 16.82
C ALA A 320 -2.20 -4.75 17.52
N GLY A 321 -2.15 -6.07 17.29
CA GLY A 321 -3.07 -7.03 17.88
C GLY A 321 -4.45 -7.06 17.23
N GLU A 322 -4.56 -6.65 15.95
CA GLU A 322 -5.82 -6.63 15.19
C GLU A 322 -5.85 -7.67 14.05
N PRO A 323 -5.67 -8.99 14.32
CA PRO A 323 -5.46 -10.00 13.27
C PRO A 323 -6.65 -10.15 12.31
N HIS A 324 -7.89 -10.03 12.79
CA HIS A 324 -9.09 -10.08 11.94
C HIS A 324 -9.12 -8.92 10.92
N ARG A 325 -8.71 -7.71 11.34
CA ARG A 325 -8.63 -6.55 10.45
C ARG A 325 -7.45 -6.68 9.49
N ALA A 326 -6.32 -7.21 9.97
CA ALA A 326 -5.16 -7.49 9.15
C ALA A 326 -5.50 -8.46 8.01
N LEU A 327 -6.14 -9.59 8.32
CA LEU A 327 -6.54 -10.59 7.33
C LEU A 327 -7.63 -10.04 6.37
N GLY A 328 -8.63 -9.33 6.89
CA GLY A 328 -9.65 -8.70 6.05
C GLY A 328 -9.09 -7.63 5.10
N LEU A 329 -8.07 -6.88 5.52
CA LEU A 329 -7.35 -5.94 4.65
C LEU A 329 -6.51 -6.69 3.61
N ALA A 330 -5.82 -7.76 4.01
CA ALA A 330 -5.01 -8.58 3.11
C ALA A 330 -5.86 -9.17 1.98
N HIS A 331 -7.03 -9.73 2.28
CA HIS A 331 -7.97 -10.23 1.26
C HIS A 331 -8.41 -9.13 0.29
N ALA A 332 -8.78 -7.96 0.82
CA ALA A 332 -9.18 -6.83 -0.02
C ALA A 332 -8.03 -6.37 -0.95
N ALA A 333 -6.79 -6.37 -0.46
CA ALA A 333 -5.62 -6.02 -1.27
C ALA A 333 -5.29 -7.10 -2.31
N LEU A 334 -5.44 -8.38 -1.99
CA LEU A 334 -5.20 -9.51 -2.88
C LEU A 334 -6.18 -9.59 -4.06
N VAL A 335 -7.36 -8.97 -3.96
CA VAL A 335 -8.30 -8.82 -5.08
C VAL A 335 -7.71 -7.90 -6.16
N ASP A 336 -7.08 -6.80 -5.74
CA ASP A 336 -6.56 -5.78 -6.65
C ASP A 336 -5.13 -6.10 -7.13
N ARG A 337 -4.28 -6.64 -6.25
CA ARG A 337 -2.88 -6.98 -6.55
C ARG A 337 -2.47 -8.28 -5.85
N PRO A 338 -2.58 -9.44 -6.52
CA PRO A 338 -2.06 -10.69 -5.96
C PRO A 338 -0.54 -10.60 -5.79
N GLY A 339 -0.05 -10.92 -4.60
CA GLY A 339 1.37 -10.87 -4.29
C GLY A 339 1.76 -11.99 -3.34
N TYR A 340 2.86 -12.68 -3.66
CA TYR A 340 3.33 -13.85 -2.92
C TYR A 340 3.57 -13.54 -1.44
N ASP A 341 4.31 -12.47 -1.13
CA ASP A 341 4.65 -12.12 0.26
C ASP A 341 3.39 -11.75 1.09
N LEU A 342 2.39 -11.15 0.46
CA LEU A 342 1.12 -10.84 1.10
C LEU A 342 0.29 -12.12 1.35
N LEU A 343 0.30 -13.08 0.42
CA LEU A 343 -0.34 -14.38 0.60
C LEU A 343 0.29 -15.15 1.76
N LEU A 344 1.62 -15.16 1.86
CA LEU A 344 2.32 -15.80 2.99
C LEU A 344 1.98 -15.12 4.32
N LEU A 345 1.99 -13.79 4.36
CA LEU A 345 1.63 -13.05 5.58
C LEU A 345 0.18 -13.31 6.01
N ALA A 346 -0.75 -13.31 5.05
CA ALA A 346 -2.15 -13.62 5.32
C ALA A 346 -2.33 -15.06 5.84
N ALA A 347 -1.62 -16.04 5.26
CA ALA A 347 -1.64 -17.41 5.71
C ALA A 347 -1.08 -17.56 7.14
N ASP A 348 -0.01 -16.83 7.48
CA ASP A 348 0.53 -16.82 8.83
C ASP A 348 -0.46 -16.23 9.85
N ILE A 349 -1.16 -15.14 9.50
CA ILE A 349 -2.21 -14.56 10.36
C ILE A 349 -3.35 -15.55 10.58
N ALA A 350 -3.88 -16.14 9.50
CA ALA A 350 -4.95 -17.13 9.57
C ALA A 350 -4.54 -18.32 10.46
N ARG A 351 -3.33 -18.85 10.26
CA ARG A 351 -2.84 -20.02 11.01
C ARG A 351 -2.52 -19.71 12.47
N GLN A 352 -1.70 -18.70 12.72
CA GLN A 352 -1.08 -18.47 14.03
C GLN A 352 -1.98 -17.66 14.95
N ASP A 353 -2.62 -16.63 14.41
CA ASP A 353 -3.35 -15.64 15.21
C ASP A 353 -4.85 -15.99 15.29
N LEU A 354 -5.45 -16.45 14.19
CA LEU A 354 -6.88 -16.77 14.11
C LEU A 354 -7.20 -18.25 14.29
N ARG A 355 -6.20 -19.14 14.15
CA ARG A 355 -6.36 -20.60 14.24
C ARG A 355 -7.31 -21.18 13.18
N GLU A 356 -7.24 -20.62 11.97
CA GLU A 356 -8.00 -20.99 10.77
C GLU A 356 -7.10 -21.70 9.74
N PRO A 357 -6.75 -22.99 9.97
CA PRO A 357 -5.77 -23.70 9.15
C PRO A 357 -6.22 -23.95 7.71
N LEU A 358 -7.54 -24.08 7.45
CA LEU A 358 -8.05 -24.29 6.09
C LEU A 358 -7.91 -23.05 5.23
N GLU A 359 -8.15 -21.87 5.82
CA GLU A 359 -7.93 -20.60 5.16
C GLU A 359 -6.44 -20.37 4.89
N ALA A 360 -5.58 -20.72 5.85
CA ALA A 360 -4.14 -20.69 5.66
C ALA A 360 -3.70 -21.60 4.49
N LEU A 361 -4.20 -22.84 4.40
CA LEU A 361 -3.91 -23.74 3.27
C LEU A 361 -4.35 -23.15 1.93
N SER A 362 -5.57 -22.61 1.85
CA SER A 362 -6.08 -21.98 0.63
C SER A 362 -5.22 -20.80 0.17
N LEU A 363 -4.76 -19.96 1.11
CA LEU A 363 -3.85 -18.84 0.83
C LEU A 363 -2.46 -19.33 0.37
N LEU A 364 -1.93 -20.39 0.97
CA LEU A 364 -0.66 -20.99 0.58
C LEU A 364 -0.71 -21.69 -0.77
N GLU A 365 -1.83 -22.35 -1.11
CA GLU A 365 -2.06 -22.90 -2.45
C GLU A 365 -2.03 -21.80 -3.50
N ARG A 366 -2.68 -20.66 -3.23
CA ARG A 366 -2.59 -19.48 -4.11
C ARG A 366 -1.17 -18.92 -4.20
N ALA A 367 -0.39 -18.96 -3.10
CA ALA A 367 1.00 -18.52 -3.11
C ALA A 367 1.87 -19.43 -4.00
N ALA A 368 1.75 -20.75 -3.84
CA ALA A 368 2.45 -21.74 -4.66
C ALA A 368 2.07 -21.67 -6.15
N LEU A 369 0.82 -21.29 -6.47
CA LEU A 369 0.40 -21.04 -7.84
C LEU A 369 0.97 -19.73 -8.41
N ALA A 370 1.14 -18.70 -7.58
CA ALA A 370 1.68 -17.41 -8.00
C ALA A 370 3.18 -17.48 -8.27
N ASP A 371 3.93 -18.27 -7.50
CA ASP A 371 5.37 -18.48 -7.68
C ASP A 371 5.76 -19.93 -7.30
N PRO A 372 5.71 -20.88 -8.25
CA PRO A 372 5.98 -22.30 -7.99
C PRO A 372 7.43 -22.65 -7.66
N GLU A 373 8.38 -21.75 -7.94
CA GLU A 373 9.82 -21.99 -7.69
C GLU A 373 10.20 -21.63 -6.26
N ARG A 374 9.36 -20.85 -5.56
CA ARG A 374 9.58 -20.43 -4.18
C ARG A 374 9.09 -21.49 -3.19
N VAL A 375 10.02 -21.98 -2.38
CA VAL A 375 9.79 -23.14 -1.51
C VAL A 375 8.99 -22.83 -0.24
N GLU A 376 8.95 -21.56 0.19
CA GLU A 376 8.41 -21.18 1.50
C GLU A 376 6.91 -21.48 1.62
N ALA A 377 6.16 -21.42 0.52
CA ALA A 377 4.74 -21.79 0.50
C ALA A 377 4.56 -23.29 0.80
N TYR A 378 5.38 -24.15 0.19
CA TYR A 378 5.33 -25.60 0.39
C TYR A 378 5.75 -26.01 1.80
N GLU A 379 6.82 -25.39 2.35
CA GLU A 379 7.25 -25.62 3.73
C GLU A 379 6.12 -25.27 4.72
N LYS A 380 5.45 -24.12 4.51
CA LYS A 380 4.31 -23.71 5.33
C LYS A 380 3.08 -24.62 5.14
N GLN A 381 2.82 -25.13 3.93
CA GLN A 381 1.74 -26.09 3.71
C GLN A 381 1.95 -27.35 4.54
N LEU A 382 3.15 -27.93 4.50
CA LEU A 382 3.49 -29.11 5.31
C LEU A 382 3.36 -28.84 6.80
N SER A 383 3.84 -27.68 7.28
CA SER A 383 3.66 -27.27 8.68
C SER A 383 2.18 -27.19 9.08
N VAL A 384 1.31 -26.68 8.21
CA VAL A 384 -0.14 -26.61 8.48
C VAL A 384 -0.77 -28.00 8.50
N VAL A 385 -0.47 -28.83 7.49
CA VAL A 385 -1.06 -30.17 7.38
C VAL A 385 -0.59 -31.07 8.53
N GLY A 386 0.70 -31.10 8.85
CA GLY A 386 1.23 -31.86 9.99
C GLY A 386 0.63 -31.40 11.33
N GLY A 387 0.42 -30.10 11.51
CA GLY A 387 -0.25 -29.54 12.69
C GLY A 387 -1.74 -29.92 12.80
N LEU A 388 -2.44 -30.03 11.67
CA LEU A 388 -3.84 -30.49 11.65
C LEU A 388 -3.96 -31.96 12.09
N SER A 389 -3.03 -32.81 11.65
CA SER A 389 -3.01 -34.24 11.99
C SER A 389 -2.64 -34.49 13.45
N SER A 390 -1.56 -33.85 13.94
CA SER A 390 -1.06 -34.04 15.32
C SER A 390 -2.04 -33.53 16.38
N ALA A 391 -2.83 -32.48 16.09
CA ALA A 391 -3.85 -31.96 17.02
C ALA A 391 -5.09 -32.87 17.16
N GLY A 392 -5.11 -34.05 16.52
CA GLY A 392 -6.26 -34.97 16.54
C GLY A 392 -7.52 -34.41 15.87
N ARG A 393 -7.42 -33.23 15.21
CA ARG A 393 -8.53 -32.59 14.48
C ARG A 393 -8.93 -33.35 13.22
N LEU A 394 -8.12 -34.33 12.83
CA LEU A 394 -8.31 -35.21 11.68
C LEU A 394 -8.53 -36.68 12.07
N ARG A 395 -9.05 -36.98 13.27
CA ARG A 395 -9.50 -38.36 13.59
C ARG A 395 -10.76 -38.71 12.80
N LEU A 396 -10.57 -38.98 11.51
CA LEU A 396 -11.57 -39.45 10.57
C LEU A 396 -11.69 -40.98 10.69
N SER A 397 -12.07 -41.46 11.88
CA SER A 397 -12.36 -42.88 12.06
C SER A 397 -13.81 -43.18 11.68
N GLY A 398 -14.03 -43.74 10.49
CA GLY A 398 -15.17 -44.61 10.19
C GLY A 398 -16.52 -43.98 9.79
N ALA A 399 -16.61 -42.67 9.56
CA ALA A 399 -17.83 -42.09 9.00
C ALA A 399 -17.84 -42.22 7.47
N ALA A 400 -18.78 -43.02 6.95
CA ALA A 400 -19.02 -43.30 5.53
C ALA A 400 -19.62 -42.10 4.76
N ASP A 401 -19.11 -40.89 5.02
CA ASP A 401 -19.52 -39.67 4.33
C ASP A 401 -18.50 -39.37 3.21
N ASP A 402 -18.97 -39.35 1.96
CA ASP A 402 -18.15 -39.08 0.76
C ASP A 402 -17.40 -37.74 0.85
N SER A 403 -17.94 -36.79 1.62
CA SER A 403 -17.35 -35.47 1.85
C SER A 403 -16.05 -35.52 2.65
N ILE A 404 -15.97 -36.42 3.64
CA ILE A 404 -14.80 -36.62 4.49
C ILE A 404 -13.65 -37.26 3.69
N HIS A 405 -13.99 -38.23 2.84
CA HIS A 405 -13.02 -38.91 1.97
C HIS A 405 -12.44 -37.94 0.93
N SER A 406 -13.27 -37.04 0.37
CA SER A 406 -12.84 -35.98 -0.54
C SER A 406 -11.90 -34.96 0.12
N PHE A 407 -12.13 -34.63 1.39
CA PHE A 407 -11.27 -33.72 2.14
C PHE A 407 -9.92 -34.36 2.51
N ALA A 408 -9.93 -35.59 3.03
CA ALA A 408 -8.73 -36.37 3.34
C ALA A 408 -7.84 -36.56 2.09
N GLY A 409 -8.46 -36.90 0.95
CA GLY A 409 -7.75 -37.04 -0.32
C GLY A 409 -7.09 -35.74 -0.79
N ARG A 410 -7.76 -34.59 -0.63
CA ARG A 410 -7.16 -33.28 -0.95
C ARG A 410 -5.98 -32.94 -0.04
N LEU A 411 -6.10 -33.14 1.27
CA LEU A 411 -5.00 -32.91 2.19
C LEU A 411 -3.77 -33.76 1.87
N ARG A 412 -3.99 -35.06 1.57
CA ARG A 412 -2.93 -35.97 1.13
C ARG A 412 -2.25 -35.46 -0.14
N ALA A 413 -3.04 -35.07 -1.14
CA ALA A 413 -2.54 -34.56 -2.41
C ALA A 413 -1.71 -33.28 -2.21
N THR A 414 -2.21 -32.32 -1.41
CA THR A 414 -1.50 -31.08 -1.09
C THR A 414 -0.19 -31.35 -0.35
N ALA A 415 -0.20 -32.22 0.67
CA ALA A 415 1.01 -32.57 1.42
C ALA A 415 2.05 -33.26 0.54
N THR A 416 1.63 -34.25 -0.25
CA THR A 416 2.53 -34.98 -1.17
C THR A 416 3.14 -34.04 -2.20
N ALA A 417 2.31 -33.21 -2.85
CA ALA A 417 2.77 -32.25 -3.84
C ALA A 417 3.74 -31.21 -3.23
N ALA A 418 3.45 -30.72 -2.02
CA ALA A 418 4.33 -29.80 -1.32
C ALA A 418 5.67 -30.46 -0.99
N PHE A 419 5.66 -31.68 -0.45
CA PHE A 419 6.87 -32.43 -0.10
C PHE A 419 7.75 -32.71 -1.33
N ASP A 420 7.15 -33.14 -2.43
CA ASP A 420 7.87 -33.43 -3.66
C ASP A 420 8.46 -32.18 -4.32
N ARG A 421 7.87 -31.00 -4.09
CA ARG A 421 8.41 -29.72 -4.59
C ARG A 421 9.58 -29.18 -3.77
N LEU A 422 9.78 -29.67 -2.54
CA LEU A 422 10.92 -29.25 -1.74
C LEU A 422 12.25 -29.81 -2.31
N PRO A 423 13.35 -29.04 -2.23
CA PRO A 423 14.69 -29.55 -2.48
C PRO A 423 15.04 -30.71 -1.54
N PRO A 424 15.89 -31.67 -1.95
CA PRO A 424 16.20 -32.88 -1.14
C PRO A 424 16.63 -32.59 0.29
N GLY A 425 17.46 -31.55 0.51
CA GLY A 425 17.89 -31.16 1.85
C GLY A 425 16.74 -30.67 2.74
N ARG A 426 15.73 -30.00 2.18
CA ARG A 426 14.55 -29.50 2.90
C ARG A 426 13.52 -30.59 3.16
N ARG A 427 13.44 -31.62 2.30
CA ARG A 427 12.57 -32.78 2.53
C ARG A 427 12.95 -33.53 3.79
N VAL A 428 14.24 -33.61 4.11
CA VAL A 428 14.71 -34.19 5.38
C VAL A 428 14.03 -33.48 6.53
N ASP A 429 14.11 -32.15 6.58
CA ASP A 429 13.56 -31.35 7.68
C ASP A 429 12.04 -31.48 7.83
N HIS A 430 11.33 -31.77 6.73
CA HIS A 430 9.87 -31.87 6.70
C HIS A 430 9.29 -33.29 6.66
N ALA A 431 10.13 -34.31 6.80
CA ALA A 431 9.68 -35.71 6.76
C ALA A 431 8.73 -36.03 7.93
N HIS A 432 8.91 -35.41 9.10
CA HIS A 432 8.02 -35.58 10.25
C HIS A 432 6.60 -35.10 9.93
N GLU A 433 6.43 -33.90 9.35
CA GLU A 433 5.11 -33.37 9.01
C GLU A 433 4.38 -34.22 7.97
N MET A 434 5.11 -34.77 6.99
CA MET A 434 4.55 -35.69 6.00
C MET A 434 4.14 -37.03 6.64
N ALA A 435 4.97 -37.59 7.52
CA ALA A 435 4.64 -38.80 8.28
C ALA A 435 3.40 -38.61 9.16
N SER A 436 3.38 -37.52 9.93
CA SER A 436 2.23 -37.12 10.75
C SER A 436 0.97 -36.92 9.91
N CYS A 437 1.08 -36.38 8.70
CA CYS A 437 -0.04 -36.30 7.76
C CYS A 437 -0.61 -37.69 7.45
N LEU A 438 0.24 -38.62 7.00
CA LEU A 438 -0.17 -39.98 6.63
C LEU A 438 -0.76 -40.75 7.81
N ILE A 439 -0.16 -40.63 9.01
CA ILE A 439 -0.67 -41.23 10.25
C ILE A 439 -2.06 -40.67 10.58
N GLY A 440 -2.22 -39.33 10.55
CA GLY A 440 -3.50 -38.68 10.82
C GLY A 440 -4.61 -39.06 9.84
N LEU A 441 -4.26 -39.38 8.60
CA LEU A 441 -5.19 -39.88 7.58
C LEU A 441 -5.53 -41.37 7.72
N GLY A 442 -4.87 -42.09 8.64
CA GLY A 442 -5.05 -43.54 8.82
C GLY A 442 -4.33 -44.40 7.76
N GLU A 443 -3.44 -43.81 6.95
CA GLU A 443 -2.68 -44.48 5.90
C GLU A 443 -1.43 -45.17 6.49
N LEU A 444 -1.63 -45.99 7.51
CA LEU A 444 -0.58 -46.46 8.42
C LEU A 444 0.50 -47.28 7.72
N THR A 445 0.15 -48.10 6.73
CA THR A 445 1.12 -48.87 5.93
C THR A 445 2.01 -47.95 5.09
N ALA A 446 1.42 -46.94 4.47
CA ALA A 446 2.16 -45.96 3.67
C ALA A 446 3.04 -45.08 4.57
N ALA A 447 2.52 -44.67 5.73
CA ALA A 447 3.29 -43.95 6.75
C ALA A 447 4.49 -44.78 7.24
N ASN A 448 4.30 -46.08 7.53
CA ASN A 448 5.37 -46.94 8.02
C ASN A 448 6.50 -47.08 7.00
N ALA A 449 6.16 -47.31 5.73
CA ALA A 449 7.13 -47.40 4.65
C ALA A 449 7.88 -46.07 4.43
N PHE A 450 7.15 -44.95 4.44
CA PHE A 450 7.71 -43.60 4.31
C PHE A 450 8.67 -43.28 5.47
N VAL A 451 8.25 -43.49 6.72
CA VAL A 451 9.09 -43.22 7.89
C VAL A 451 10.32 -44.11 7.89
N HIS A 452 10.19 -45.39 7.50
CA HIS A 452 11.33 -46.29 7.36
C HIS A 452 12.36 -45.75 6.36
N GLU A 453 11.93 -45.32 5.16
CA GLU A 453 12.81 -44.71 4.17
C GLU A 453 13.56 -43.50 4.73
N TRP A 454 12.87 -42.61 5.44
CA TRP A 454 13.44 -41.35 5.97
C TRP A 454 14.18 -41.48 7.30
N LEU A 455 14.09 -42.63 7.97
CA LEU A 455 14.89 -42.97 9.15
C LEU A 455 16.24 -43.60 8.78
N HIS A 456 16.45 -43.99 7.53
CA HIS A 456 17.69 -44.61 7.07
C HIS A 456 18.49 -43.68 6.14
N ASP A 457 19.76 -43.43 6.48
CA ASP A 457 20.74 -42.89 5.54
C ASP A 457 21.56 -44.05 4.98
N GLY A 458 21.11 -44.58 3.84
CA GLY A 458 21.62 -45.81 3.25
C GLY A 458 21.31 -47.03 4.13
N GLN A 459 22.31 -47.53 4.85
CA GLN A 459 22.18 -48.68 5.76
C GLN A 459 22.15 -48.28 7.25
N THR A 460 22.28 -46.98 7.55
CA THR A 460 22.41 -46.51 8.93
C THR A 460 21.09 -45.97 9.43
N LEU A 461 20.58 -46.51 10.55
CA LEU A 461 19.41 -45.96 11.24
C LEU A 461 19.78 -44.66 11.97
N MET A 462 19.08 -43.58 11.64
CA MET A 462 19.23 -42.26 12.26
C MET A 462 18.41 -42.15 13.55
N TRP A 463 18.80 -42.92 14.58
CA TRP A 463 18.08 -43.01 15.86
C TRP A 463 17.89 -41.68 16.60
N TRP A 464 18.66 -40.64 16.28
CA TRP A 464 18.57 -39.31 16.88
C TRP A 464 17.42 -38.47 16.32
N ARG A 465 16.74 -38.91 15.25
CA ARG A 465 15.55 -38.25 14.69
C ARG A 465 14.31 -38.61 15.49
N PHE A 466 14.24 -38.14 16.74
CA PHE A 466 13.22 -38.58 17.70
C PHE A 466 11.78 -38.41 17.22
N ASP A 467 11.46 -37.33 16.51
CA ASP A 467 10.09 -37.13 15.99
C ASP A 467 9.67 -38.21 14.99
N LEU A 468 10.56 -38.59 14.06
CA LEU A 468 10.29 -39.68 13.13
C LEU A 468 10.32 -41.05 13.80
N MET A 469 11.17 -41.26 14.81
CA MET A 469 11.15 -42.51 15.58
C MET A 469 9.83 -42.67 16.32
N ILE A 470 9.27 -41.59 16.88
CA ILE A 470 7.95 -41.61 17.50
C ILE A 470 6.86 -41.81 16.42
N ASP A 471 6.92 -41.13 15.27
CA ASP A 471 6.02 -41.41 14.13
C ASP A 471 6.06 -42.91 13.76
N TYR A 472 7.25 -43.50 13.72
CA TYR A 472 7.42 -44.92 13.40
C TYR A 472 6.75 -45.83 14.43
N ALA A 473 6.93 -45.53 15.71
CA ALA A 473 6.27 -46.24 16.79
C ALA A 473 4.73 -46.11 16.70
N GLU A 474 4.23 -44.91 16.37
CA GLU A 474 2.81 -44.64 16.12
C GLU A 474 2.26 -45.48 14.96
N THR A 475 3.02 -45.67 13.87
CA THR A 475 2.59 -46.55 12.78
C THR A 475 2.46 -48.01 13.22
N PHE A 476 3.41 -48.54 14.01
CA PHE A 476 3.31 -49.89 14.54
C PHE A 476 2.15 -50.06 15.51
N LEU A 477 1.93 -49.07 16.37
CA LEU A 477 0.80 -49.05 17.29
C LEU A 477 -0.53 -49.10 16.52
N GLY A 478 -0.69 -48.26 15.50
CA GLY A 478 -1.90 -48.25 14.68
C GLY A 478 -2.13 -49.54 13.88
N LEU A 479 -1.05 -50.25 13.51
CA LEU A 479 -1.11 -51.55 12.82
C LEU A 479 -1.32 -52.74 13.78
N GLY A 480 -1.39 -52.52 15.10
CA GLY A 480 -1.54 -53.57 16.11
C GLY A 480 -0.24 -54.30 16.48
N HIS A 481 0.92 -53.80 16.07
CA HIS A 481 2.23 -54.38 16.40
C HIS A 481 2.76 -53.80 17.72
N LEU A 482 2.08 -54.09 18.84
CA LEU A 482 2.33 -53.46 20.14
C LEU A 482 3.73 -53.73 20.73
N ASP A 483 4.33 -54.86 20.42
CA ASP A 483 5.70 -55.18 20.85
C ASP A 483 6.74 -54.33 20.12
N ALA A 484 6.60 -54.21 18.80
CA ALA A 484 7.47 -53.36 17.99
C ALA A 484 7.34 -51.88 18.40
N ALA A 485 6.11 -51.41 18.58
CA ALA A 485 5.82 -50.08 19.08
C ALA A 485 6.50 -49.79 20.44
N GLY A 486 6.45 -50.77 21.36
CA GLY A 486 7.13 -50.68 22.65
C GLY A 486 8.65 -50.64 22.56
N GLN A 487 9.24 -51.48 21.70
CA GLN A 487 10.70 -51.50 21.48
C GLN A 487 11.21 -50.16 20.94
N ILE A 488 10.49 -49.54 20.02
CA ILE A 488 10.88 -48.21 19.49
C ILE A 488 10.77 -47.14 20.57
N SER A 489 9.72 -47.13 21.41
CA SER A 489 9.62 -46.20 22.54
C SER A 489 10.78 -46.32 23.52
N GLU A 490 11.20 -47.55 23.86
CA GLU A 490 12.37 -47.77 24.72
C GLU A 490 13.66 -47.22 24.11
N GLN A 491 13.85 -47.38 22.80
CA GLN A 491 14.99 -46.81 22.07
C GLN A 491 14.97 -45.28 22.11
N VAL A 492 13.82 -44.65 21.86
CA VAL A 492 13.65 -43.19 21.94
C VAL A 492 13.96 -42.69 23.36
N ARG A 493 13.44 -43.38 24.39
CA ARG A 493 13.70 -43.05 25.80
C ARG A 493 15.19 -43.10 26.14
N ALA A 494 15.87 -44.16 25.71
CA ALA A 494 17.31 -44.32 25.90
C ALA A 494 18.11 -43.24 25.16
N GLY A 495 17.71 -42.92 23.92
CA GLY A 495 18.31 -41.87 23.11
C GLY A 495 18.16 -40.48 23.72
N LEU A 496 16.96 -40.10 24.18
CA LEU A 496 16.70 -38.82 24.85
C LEU A 496 17.53 -38.68 26.14
N LYS A 497 17.67 -39.77 26.92
CA LYS A 497 18.53 -39.78 28.11
C LYS A 497 19.99 -39.49 27.73
N LYS A 498 20.52 -40.19 26.72
CA LYS A 498 21.91 -40.01 26.25
C LYS A 498 22.17 -38.60 25.74
N VAL A 499 21.26 -38.05 24.94
CA VAL A 499 21.39 -36.69 24.39
C VAL A 499 21.33 -35.63 25.50
N ARG A 500 20.48 -35.84 26.53
CA ARG A 500 20.43 -35.00 27.72
C ARG A 500 21.73 -35.03 28.52
N GLU A 501 22.31 -36.20 28.71
CA GLU A 501 23.58 -36.38 29.43
C GLU A 501 24.76 -35.74 28.68
N ASN A 502 24.76 -35.84 27.35
CA ASN A 502 25.83 -35.32 26.51
C ASN A 502 25.69 -33.82 26.16
N GLY A 503 24.56 -33.17 26.46
CA GLY A 503 24.30 -31.78 26.09
C GLY A 503 24.23 -31.53 24.58
N GLN A 504 23.87 -32.55 23.79
CA GLN A 504 23.88 -32.51 22.32
C GLN A 504 22.61 -31.87 21.71
N MET A 505 21.63 -31.50 22.54
CA MET A 505 20.35 -30.93 22.13
C MET A 505 19.88 -29.89 23.14
N ALA A 506 19.14 -28.88 22.66
CA ALA A 506 18.60 -27.84 23.52
C ALA A 506 17.58 -28.42 24.54
N ARG A 507 17.53 -27.84 25.75
CA ARG A 507 16.62 -28.31 26.81
C ARG A 507 15.15 -28.29 26.38
N ASP A 508 14.74 -27.27 25.64
CA ASP A 508 13.36 -27.11 25.17
C ASP A 508 12.97 -28.18 24.14
N GLU A 509 13.93 -28.61 23.31
CA GLU A 509 13.73 -29.65 22.30
C GLU A 509 13.63 -31.03 22.96
N ILE A 510 14.53 -31.34 23.91
CA ILE A 510 14.44 -32.56 24.74
C ILE A 510 13.08 -32.62 25.46
N HIS A 511 12.64 -31.49 26.03
CA HIS A 511 11.35 -31.43 26.72
C HIS A 511 10.18 -31.71 25.76
N ARG A 512 10.20 -31.12 24.56
CA ARG A 512 9.16 -31.33 23.54
C ARG A 512 9.05 -32.79 23.12
N HIS A 513 10.16 -33.45 22.77
CA HIS A 513 10.14 -34.87 22.43
C HIS A 513 9.74 -35.75 23.62
N GLY A 514 10.15 -35.37 24.84
CA GLY A 514 9.78 -36.07 26.07
C GLY A 514 8.27 -36.04 26.36
N VAL A 515 7.61 -34.90 26.15
CA VAL A 515 6.15 -34.78 26.27
C VAL A 515 5.46 -35.67 25.23
N ARG A 516 5.91 -35.60 23.97
CA ARG A 516 5.35 -36.41 22.89
C ARG A 516 5.50 -37.92 23.14
N LEU A 517 6.68 -38.35 23.61
CA LEU A 517 6.92 -39.74 23.98
C LEU A 517 6.00 -40.19 25.13
N ALA A 518 5.75 -39.33 26.12
CA ALA A 518 4.86 -39.65 27.22
C ALA A 518 3.40 -39.82 26.74
N ASP A 519 2.93 -38.96 25.84
CA ASP A 519 1.60 -39.08 25.22
C ASP A 519 1.47 -40.38 24.40
N PHE A 520 2.53 -40.74 23.66
CA PHE A 520 2.62 -42.01 22.95
C PHE A 520 2.57 -43.21 23.92
N ASP A 521 3.39 -43.20 24.98
CA ASP A 521 3.45 -44.27 25.99
C ASP A 521 2.09 -44.49 26.66
N LEU A 522 1.36 -43.42 26.98
CA LEU A 522 0.00 -43.50 27.51
C LEU A 522 -0.96 -44.20 26.52
N THR A 523 -0.85 -43.88 25.23
CA THR A 523 -1.67 -44.49 24.18
C THR A 523 -1.32 -45.97 24.00
N LEU A 524 -0.03 -46.32 24.05
CA LEU A 524 0.45 -47.70 23.96
C LEU A 524 -0.04 -48.56 25.15
N LEU A 525 0.03 -48.02 26.37
CA LEU A 525 -0.49 -48.69 27.57
C LEU A 525 -1.98 -48.95 27.47
N ALA A 526 -2.76 -47.94 27.04
CA ALA A 526 -4.20 -48.09 26.85
C ALA A 526 -4.55 -49.16 25.82
N ALA A 527 -3.77 -49.29 24.74
CA ALA A 527 -3.97 -50.34 23.73
C ALA A 527 -3.69 -51.75 24.28
N ARG A 528 -2.61 -51.93 25.07
CA ARG A 528 -2.28 -53.21 25.70
C ARG A 528 -3.31 -53.67 26.73
N ASP A 529 -3.84 -52.73 27.51
CA ASP A 529 -4.91 -52.99 28.47
C ASP A 529 -6.24 -53.35 27.77
N GLY A 530 -6.43 -52.90 26.53
CA GLY A 530 -7.55 -53.27 25.67
C GLY A 530 -7.47 -54.71 25.17
N GLU A 531 -6.30 -55.13 24.66
CA GLU A 531 -6.08 -56.51 24.18
C GLU A 531 -6.21 -57.56 25.29
N THR A 532 -5.83 -57.22 26.51
CA THR A 532 -5.95 -58.15 27.66
C THR A 532 -7.37 -58.34 28.16
N ARG A 533 -8.33 -57.52 27.71
CA ARG A 533 -9.76 -57.58 28.09
C ARG A 533 -10.68 -58.16 27.02
N SER A 534 -10.20 -58.33 25.78
CA SER A 534 -10.87 -59.04 24.69
C SER A 534 -10.48 -60.50 24.66
#